data_AF-A0A2K1FQD5-F1
#
_entry.id   AF-A0A2K1FQD5-F1
#
_cell.length_a   1.000
_cell.length_b   1.000
_cell.length_c   1.000
_cell.angle_alpha   90.00
_cell.angle_beta   90.00
_cell.angle_gamma   90.00
#
_symmetry.space_group_name_H-M   'P 1'
#
loop_
_entity.id
_entity.type
_entity.pdbx_description
1 polymer ?
#
loop_
_entity_poly.entity_id
_entity_poly.type
_entity_poly.pdbx_seq_one_letter_code
_entity_poly.pdbx_strand_id
1 'polypeptide(L)' 'TRSPLLGEHTDEILREVLGFDERRIGEVRDSGALGAARRPLTTE' A
#
# COMPACT_ATOMS: atom_id res chain seq x y z
N THR A 1 -13.51 6.22 15.89
CA THR A 1 -12.56 6.43 14.79
C THR A 1 -13.01 5.58 13.62
N ARG A 2 -12.74 5.96 12.37
CA ARG A 2 -13.09 5.11 11.22
C ARG A 2 -12.04 3.98 11.09
N SER A 3 -12.44 2.81 10.62
CA SER A 3 -11.50 1.75 10.23
C SER A 3 -10.70 2.16 8.98
N PRO A 4 -9.42 1.75 8.87
CA PRO A 4 -8.59 2.09 7.73
C PRO A 4 -9.04 1.42 6.44
N LEU A 5 -8.73 2.04 5.32
CA LEU A 5 -8.92 1.50 3.97
C LEU A 5 -7.86 0.45 3.64
N LEU A 6 -8.17 -0.42 2.68
CA LEU A 6 -7.17 -1.33 2.12
C LEU A 6 -6.03 -0.52 1.50
N GLY A 7 -4.82 -0.70 2.01
CA GLY A 7 -3.60 -0.05 1.51
C GLY A 7 -3.29 1.32 2.11
N GLU A 8 -4.11 1.84 3.04
CA GLU A 8 -3.98 3.22 3.58
C GLU A 8 -2.59 3.51 4.16
N HIS A 9 -1.97 2.53 4.83
CA HIS A 9 -0.67 2.69 5.49
C HIS A 9 0.44 1.84 4.87
N THR A 10 0.25 1.28 3.67
CA THR A 10 1.22 0.35 3.09
C THR A 10 2.58 1.02 2.87
N ASP A 11 2.62 2.21 2.27
CA ASP A 11 3.87 2.93 2.02
C ASP A 11 4.56 3.39 3.31
N GLU A 12 3.77 3.87 4.27
CA GLU A 12 4.24 4.29 5.59
C GLU A 12 4.94 3.12 6.30
N ILE A 13 4.30 1.94 6.35
CA ILE A 13 4.88 0.76 7.00
C ILE A 13 6.13 0.29 6.26
N LEU A 14 6.11 0.25 4.92
CA LEU A 14 7.28 -0.16 4.15
C LEU A 14 8.48 0.74 4.42
N ARG A 15 8.28 2.07 4.50
CA ARG A 15 9.36 3.03 4.71
C ARG A 15 9.76 3.15 6.18
N GLU A 16 8.81 3.42 7.06
CA GLU A 16 9.08 3.91 8.42
C GLU A 16 9.24 2.75 9.42
N VAL A 17 8.54 1.64 9.19
CA VAL A 17 8.61 0.46 10.08
C VAL A 17 9.62 -0.56 9.56
N LEU A 18 9.60 -0.83 8.26
CA LEU A 18 10.47 -1.84 7.64
C LEU A 18 11.77 -1.25 7.07
N GLY A 19 11.88 0.08 6.98
CA GLY A 19 13.11 0.74 6.55
C GLY A 19 13.43 0.57 5.06
N PHE A 20 12.42 0.32 4.22
CA PHE A 20 12.67 0.17 2.78
C PHE A 20 12.94 1.52 2.14
N ASP A 21 13.97 1.54 1.28
CA ASP A 21 14.23 2.66 0.39
C ASP A 21 13.24 2.68 -0.79
N GLU A 22 13.21 3.80 -1.52
CA GLU A 22 12.28 3.98 -2.65
C GLU A 22 12.42 2.91 -3.72
N ARG A 23 13.65 2.45 -3.96
CA ARG A 23 13.96 1.42 -4.95
C ARG A 23 13.31 0.09 -4.56
N ARG A 24 13.45 -0.33 -3.30
CA ARG A 24 12.87 -1.57 -2.77
C ARG A 24 11.36 -1.49 -2.64
N ILE A 25 10.81 -0.32 -2.33
CA ILE A 25 9.35 -0.09 -2.37
C ILE A 25 8.83 -0.27 -3.80
N GLY A 26 9.54 0.25 -4.80
CA GLY A 26 9.24 0.03 -6.22
C GLY A 26 9.23 -1.45 -6.59
N GLU A 27 10.28 -2.20 -6.23
CA GLU A 27 10.35 -3.64 -6.50
C GLU A 27 9.17 -4.42 -5.90
N VAL A 28 8.76 -4.09 -4.67
CA VAL A 28 7.62 -4.73 -4.00
C VAL A 28 6.30 -4.42 -4.72
N ARG A 29 6.12 -3.19 -5.20
CA ARG A 29 4.95 -2.80 -6.00
C ARG A 29 4.91 -3.56 -7.33
N ASP A 30 6.03 -3.57 -8.04
CA ASP A 30 6.15 -4.18 -9.37
C ASP A 30 6.00 -5.71 -9.30
N SER A 31 6.37 -6.33 -8.17
CA SER A 31 6.17 -7.76 -7.95
C SER A 31 4.70 -8.18 -7.85
N GLY A 32 3.78 -7.22 -7.65
CA GLY A 32 2.35 -7.49 -7.42
C GLY A 32 2.01 -7.96 -5.99
N ALA A 33 2.97 -7.99 -5.07
CA ALA A 33 2.78 -8.47 -3.70
C ALA A 33 1.77 -7.63 -2.87
N LEU A 34 1.55 -6.36 -3.22
CA LEU A 34 0.62 -5.47 -2.52
C LEU A 34 -0.83 -5.59 -3.00
N GLY A 35 -1.08 -6.41 -4.04
CA GLY A 35 -2.39 -6.50 -4.69
C GLY A 35 -2.73 -5.26 -5.53
N ALA A 36 -3.77 -5.37 -6.35
CA ALA A 36 -4.29 -4.22 -7.09
C ALA A 36 -4.98 -3.27 -6.10
N ALA A 37 -4.61 -1.98 -6.13
CA ALA A 37 -5.33 -0.95 -5.40
C ALA A 37 -6.81 -1.00 -5.82
N ARG A 38 -7.66 -1.53 -4.94
CA ARG A 38 -9.08 -1.68 -5.23
C ARG A 38 -9.67 -0.28 -5.29
N ARG A 39 -10.02 0.17 -6.50
CA ARG A 39 -10.83 1.38 -6.68
C ARG A 39 -12.07 1.21 -5.79
N PRO A 40 -12.40 2.15 -4.89
CA PRO A 40 -13.63 2.05 -4.13
C PRO A 40 -14.75 1.89 -5.14
N LEU A 41 -15.54 0.83 -4.98
CA LEU A 41 -16.77 0.69 -5.74
C LEU A 41 -17.58 1.94 -5.43
N THR A 42 -17.72 2.84 -6.39
CA THR A 42 -18.72 3.91 -6.33
C THR A 42 -20.07 3.20 -6.28
N THR A 43 -20.58 3.00 -5.07
CA THR A 43 -21.97 2.62 -4.85
C THR A 43 -22.80 3.87 -5.12
N GLU A 44 -23.54 3.84 -6.22
CA GLU A 44 -24.66 4.76 -6.50
C GLU A 44 -25.81 4.52 -5.51
#